data_AF-A0ABD5RJR5-F1
#
_entry.id   AF-A0ABD5RJR5-F1
#
_cell.length_a   1.000
_cell.length_b   1.000
_cell.length_c   1.000
_cell.angle_alpha   90.00
_cell.angle_beta   90.00
_cell.angle_gamma   90.00
#
_symmetry.space_group_name_H-M   'P 1'
#
loop_
_entity.id
_entity.type
_entity.pdbx_description
1 polymer ?
#
loop_
_entity_poly.entity_id
_entity_poly.type
_entity_poly.pdbx_seq_one_letter_code
_entity_poly.pdbx_strand_id
1 'polypeptide(L)'
;MNRRRFLGATGGLLTALAGCTALGGDGPQGHPMSAGYEDNPIVYSNGTLQLTGPDQPVRAGDHVEFTLRNVGDETIESGCGSSWTIQRNDGESWRELIYTTARGGAGCAAPLAPGESRTTRLTLDKAGIEDSIGGTLVEEFTSGQYRFVWLGTDPFLAVRFRIDASQ
;
A
#
# COMPACT_ATOMS: atom_id res chain seq x y z
N MET A 1 -69.03 -6.31 50.04
CA MET A 1 -69.24 -7.08 48.80
C MET A 1 -68.51 -6.41 47.65
N ASN A 2 -67.27 -6.83 47.36
CA ASN A 2 -66.82 -7.19 46.02
C ASN A 2 -65.44 -7.85 46.14
N ARG A 3 -65.24 -8.90 45.35
CA ARG A 3 -64.39 -10.06 45.63
C ARG A 3 -63.14 -10.07 44.74
N ARG A 4 -61.98 -10.30 45.40
CA ARG A 4 -60.84 -11.16 44.99
C ARG A 4 -60.02 -10.70 43.74
N ARG A 5 -58.68 -10.79 43.68
CA ARG A 5 -57.79 -11.89 44.08
C ARG A 5 -56.31 -11.47 44.28
N PHE A 6 -55.73 -11.98 45.38
CA PHE A 6 -54.46 -12.73 45.51
C PHE A 6 -53.12 -12.05 45.12
N LEU A 7 -52.21 -11.82 46.07
CA LEU A 7 -51.24 -12.74 46.73
C LEU A 7 -49.90 -12.81 45.99
N GLY A 8 -48.80 -12.68 46.74
CA GLY A 8 -47.42 -12.91 46.29
C GLY A 8 -46.50 -11.79 46.75
N ALA A 9 -46.05 -11.78 48.00
CA ALA A 9 -44.89 -12.52 48.52
C ALA A 9 -43.56 -11.77 48.33
N THR A 10 -43.04 -11.34 49.49
CA THR A 10 -41.66 -11.20 49.94
C THR A 10 -40.51 -11.74 49.08
N GLY A 11 -39.38 -11.04 49.16
CA GLY A 11 -38.03 -11.53 48.79
C GLY A 11 -37.54 -10.86 47.51
N GLY A 12 -36.36 -10.29 47.40
CA GLY A 12 -35.09 -10.57 48.07
C GLY A 12 -34.01 -10.66 46.99
N LEU A 13 -32.81 -10.20 47.33
CA LEU A 13 -31.52 -10.39 46.62
C LEU A 13 -31.20 -9.60 45.33
N LEU A 14 -30.20 -8.72 45.51
CA LEU A 14 -28.93 -8.61 44.77
C LEU A 14 -28.80 -9.41 43.45
N THR A 15 -28.46 -8.71 42.37
CA THR A 15 -27.57 -9.22 41.31
C THR A 15 -26.72 -8.09 40.74
N ALA A 16 -25.41 -8.34 40.73
CA ALA A 16 -24.41 -7.56 40.02
C ALA A 16 -24.63 -7.68 38.51
N LEU A 17 -24.39 -6.60 37.78
CA LEU A 17 -23.97 -6.68 36.39
C LEU A 17 -22.58 -6.08 36.27
N ALA A 18 -21.63 -7.00 36.19
CA ALA A 18 -20.33 -6.78 35.58
C ALA A 18 -20.49 -6.38 34.11
N GLY A 19 -19.48 -5.69 33.59
CA GLY A 19 -19.20 -5.63 32.17
C GLY A 19 -19.27 -4.22 31.61
N CYS A 20 -18.14 -3.51 31.67
CA CYS A 20 -17.73 -2.54 30.65
C CYS A 20 -16.28 -2.12 30.90
N THR A 21 -15.34 -3.03 30.71
CA THR A 21 -14.05 -2.67 30.11
C THR A 21 -13.76 -3.76 29.09
N ALA A 22 -14.29 -3.57 27.89
CA ALA A 22 -13.78 -4.27 26.74
C ALA A 22 -12.28 -4.03 26.72
N LEU A 23 -11.53 -5.14 26.74
CA LEU A 23 -10.14 -5.19 26.34
C LEU A 23 -10.06 -4.49 24.98
N GLY A 24 -9.64 -3.22 24.99
CA GLY A 24 -9.16 -2.56 23.80
C GLY A 24 -7.95 -3.38 23.38
N GLY A 25 -8.16 -4.25 22.40
CA GLY A 25 -7.08 -5.00 21.80
C GLY A 25 -6.02 -4.01 21.35
N ASP A 26 -4.78 -4.26 21.78
CA ASP A 26 -3.59 -3.85 21.06
C ASP A 26 -3.74 -4.39 19.62
N GLY A 27 -4.39 -3.60 18.77
CA GLY A 27 -4.28 -3.74 17.33
C GLY A 27 -2.81 -3.51 16.97
N PRO A 28 -2.29 -4.21 15.96
CA PRO A 28 -0.89 -4.12 15.60
C PRO A 28 -0.52 -2.65 15.39
N GLN A 29 0.52 -2.27 16.13
CA GLN A 29 1.13 -0.94 16.19
C GLN A 29 1.20 -0.34 14.78
N GLY A 30 0.68 0.88 14.62
CA GLY A 30 0.80 1.64 13.38
C GLY A 30 2.25 1.65 12.92
N HIS A 31 2.53 0.98 11.81
CA HIS A 31 3.89 0.88 11.29
C HIS A 31 4.26 2.21 10.61
N PRO A 32 5.47 2.73 10.86
CA PRO A 32 5.82 4.09 10.51
C PRO A 32 6.12 4.18 9.02
N MET A 33 5.21 4.75 8.22
CA MET A 33 5.52 5.62 7.06
C MET A 33 4.31 6.19 6.29
N SER A 34 3.10 6.19 6.83
CA SER A 34 2.03 7.01 6.23
C SER A 34 2.37 8.51 6.23
N ALA A 35 3.06 8.99 7.27
CA ALA A 35 3.23 10.42 7.57
C ALA A 35 4.15 11.23 6.62
N GLY A 36 4.80 10.63 5.63
CA GLY A 36 5.73 11.34 4.72
C GLY A 36 5.25 11.53 3.29
N TYR A 37 4.17 10.85 2.89
CA TYR A 37 3.68 10.82 1.49
C TYR A 37 2.39 11.62 1.29
N GLU A 38 1.77 12.10 2.36
CA GLU A 38 0.37 12.58 2.33
C GLU A 38 0.20 13.87 1.51
N ASP A 39 1.26 14.65 1.35
CA ASP A 39 1.21 15.95 0.66
C ASP A 39 1.56 15.88 -0.85
N ASN A 40 2.19 14.81 -1.33
CA ASN A 40 2.56 14.69 -2.74
C ASN A 40 1.52 13.84 -3.51
N PRO A 41 0.81 14.43 -4.49
CA PRO A 41 -0.25 13.72 -5.20
C PRO A 41 0.32 12.59 -6.08
N ILE A 42 -0.38 11.45 -6.11
CA ILE A 42 -0.08 10.36 -7.04
C ILE A 42 -0.85 10.60 -8.34
N VAL A 43 -0.14 10.77 -9.45
CA VAL A 43 -0.68 10.95 -10.79
C VAL A 43 -0.34 9.78 -11.72
N TYR A 44 -1.09 9.61 -12.81
CA TYR A 44 -0.86 8.56 -13.81
C TYR A 44 -0.22 9.09 -15.11
N SER A 45 -0.03 10.41 -15.19
CA SER A 45 0.53 11.07 -16.35
C SER A 45 1.25 12.32 -15.91
N ASN A 46 2.44 12.52 -16.45
CA ASN A 46 3.21 13.74 -16.32
C ASN A 46 3.71 14.11 -17.74
N GLY A 47 3.66 15.39 -18.11
CA GLY A 47 4.05 15.83 -19.45
C GLY A 47 5.54 15.61 -19.77
N THR A 48 6.38 15.46 -18.75
CA THR A 48 7.84 15.27 -18.90
C THR A 48 8.30 13.86 -18.57
N LEU A 49 7.46 13.07 -17.91
CA LEU A 49 7.79 11.74 -17.41
C LEU A 49 6.75 10.71 -17.82
N GLN A 50 7.24 9.58 -18.34
CA GLN A 50 6.41 8.42 -18.65
C GLN A 50 6.85 7.24 -17.79
N LEU A 51 5.91 6.67 -17.03
CA LEU A 51 6.11 5.42 -16.30
C LEU A 51 5.33 4.30 -17.00
N THR A 52 6.03 3.25 -17.37
CA THR A 52 5.46 2.06 -18.00
C THR A 52 5.67 0.83 -17.10
N GLY A 53 4.82 -0.17 -17.31
CA GLY A 53 4.86 -1.46 -16.63
C GLY A 53 4.27 -2.54 -17.54
N PRO A 54 3.93 -3.72 -16.99
CA PRO A 54 3.33 -4.81 -17.76
C PRO A 54 2.05 -4.36 -18.48
N ASP A 55 1.96 -4.67 -19.77
CA ASP A 55 0.79 -4.42 -20.62
C ASP A 55 -0.25 -5.55 -20.54
N GLN A 56 0.21 -6.73 -20.13
CA GLN A 56 -0.60 -7.91 -19.86
C GLN A 56 -0.69 -8.21 -18.36
N PRO A 57 -1.74 -8.93 -17.94
CA PRO A 57 -1.82 -9.48 -16.60
C PRO A 57 -0.64 -10.41 -16.34
N VAL A 58 -0.08 -10.30 -15.13
CA VAL A 58 1.04 -11.12 -14.64
C VAL A 58 0.55 -12.04 -13.52
N ARG A 59 1.41 -12.93 -13.05
CA ARG A 59 1.13 -13.85 -11.95
C ARG A 59 2.04 -13.55 -10.76
N ALA A 60 1.63 -14.01 -9.59
CA ALA A 60 2.54 -14.07 -8.45
C ALA A 60 3.76 -14.94 -8.81
N GLY A 61 4.96 -14.49 -8.47
CA GLY A 61 6.24 -15.10 -8.85
C GLY A 61 6.77 -14.68 -10.23
N ASP A 62 6.00 -13.97 -11.06
CA ASP A 62 6.51 -13.49 -12.35
C ASP A 62 7.57 -12.40 -12.16
N HIS A 63 8.52 -12.34 -13.09
CA HIS A 63 9.42 -11.21 -13.22
C HIS A 63 8.74 -10.09 -14.02
N VAL A 64 8.73 -8.89 -13.46
CA VAL A 64 8.13 -7.70 -14.07
C VAL A 64 9.13 -6.56 -14.14
N GLU A 65 8.99 -5.74 -15.17
CA GLU A 65 9.78 -4.53 -15.35
C GLU A 65 8.87 -3.30 -15.29
N PHE A 66 9.35 -2.27 -14.58
CA PHE A 66 8.76 -0.95 -14.56
C PHE A 66 9.81 0.06 -15.04
N THR A 67 9.46 0.90 -16.01
CA THR A 67 10.41 1.83 -16.62
C THR A 67 9.93 3.26 -16.50
N LEU A 68 10.72 4.10 -15.84
CA LEU A 68 10.57 5.54 -15.83
C LEU A 68 11.42 6.13 -16.96
N ARG A 69 10.80 6.92 -17.84
CA ARG A 69 11.46 7.58 -18.97
C ARG A 69 11.23 9.08 -18.91
N ASN A 70 12.30 9.85 -19.13
CA ASN A 70 12.18 11.28 -19.41
C ASN A 70 11.80 11.47 -20.88
N VAL A 71 10.60 11.98 -21.12
CA VAL A 71 10.06 12.29 -22.45
C VAL A 71 10.03 13.80 -22.74
N GLY A 72 10.48 14.61 -21.78
CA GLY A 72 10.69 16.04 -21.96
C GLY A 72 12.04 16.37 -22.59
N ASP A 73 12.37 17.65 -22.58
CA ASP A 73 13.57 18.26 -23.14
C ASP A 73 14.58 18.74 -22.07
N GLU A 74 14.22 18.68 -20.80
CA GLU A 74 15.07 19.06 -19.67
C GLU A 74 15.51 17.85 -18.83
N THR A 75 16.67 17.93 -18.21
CA THR A 75 17.10 16.95 -17.20
C THR A 75 16.29 17.14 -15.92
N ILE A 76 15.77 16.04 -15.38
CA ILE A 76 14.94 16.05 -14.17
C ILE A 76 15.57 15.21 -13.06
N GLU A 77 15.26 15.53 -11.81
CA GLU A 77 15.57 14.67 -10.68
C GLU A 77 14.46 13.63 -10.50
N SER A 78 14.84 12.36 -10.39
CA SER A 78 13.90 11.22 -10.36
C SER A 78 14.07 10.34 -9.13
N GLY A 79 14.70 10.85 -8.06
CA GLY A 79 15.11 10.06 -6.93
C GLY A 79 16.19 9.04 -7.34
N CYS A 80 16.44 8.03 -6.49
CA CYS A 80 17.33 6.92 -6.83
C CYS A 80 16.51 5.65 -7.11
N GLY A 81 17.09 4.66 -7.80
CA GLY A 81 16.34 3.49 -8.33
C GLY A 81 15.58 2.63 -7.31
N SER A 82 15.76 2.88 -6.01
CA SER A 82 15.07 2.22 -4.90
C SER A 82 13.83 2.95 -4.38
N SER A 83 13.46 4.11 -4.95
CA SER A 83 12.36 4.95 -4.44
C SER A 83 11.03 4.59 -5.11
N TRP A 84 10.44 3.45 -4.77
CA TRP A 84 9.14 3.02 -5.30
C TRP A 84 8.35 2.18 -4.30
N THR A 85 7.01 2.13 -4.43
CA THR A 85 6.14 1.24 -3.64
C THR A 85 5.14 0.51 -4.55
N ILE A 86 4.56 -0.59 -4.05
CA ILE A 86 3.42 -1.25 -4.68
C ILE A 86 2.22 -1.15 -3.77
N GLN A 87 1.09 -0.80 -4.35
CA GLN A 87 -0.19 -0.71 -3.66
C GLN A 87 -1.23 -1.59 -4.34
N ARG A 88 -2.09 -2.20 -3.53
CA ARG A 88 -3.21 -3.02 -3.96
C ARG A 88 -4.49 -2.21 -3.86
N ASN A 89 -5.37 -2.34 -4.85
CA ASN A 89 -6.72 -1.82 -4.79
C ASN A 89 -7.63 -2.81 -4.06
N ASP A 90 -8.32 -2.35 -3.02
CA ASP A 90 -9.27 -3.16 -2.22
C ASP A 90 -10.74 -2.86 -2.55
N GLY A 91 -10.99 -2.17 -3.66
CA GLY A 91 -12.31 -1.77 -4.17
C GLY A 91 -12.53 -0.27 -4.03
N GLU A 92 -12.29 0.28 -2.84
CA GLU A 92 -12.56 1.68 -2.51
C GLU A 92 -11.28 2.49 -2.32
N SER A 93 -10.17 1.83 -1.97
CA SER A 93 -8.93 2.50 -1.62
C SER A 93 -7.69 1.78 -2.20
N TRP A 94 -6.56 2.47 -2.12
CA TRP A 94 -5.26 1.89 -2.41
C TRP A 94 -4.52 1.67 -1.10
N ARG A 95 -4.24 0.40 -0.78
CA ARG A 95 -3.48 0.01 0.40
C ARG A 95 -2.05 -0.35 0.01
N GLU A 96 -1.09 0.15 0.76
CA GLU A 96 0.31 -0.20 0.59
C GLU A 96 0.58 -1.68 0.88
N LEU A 97 1.30 -2.35 -0.03
CA LEU A 97 1.67 -3.76 0.08
C LEU A 97 3.14 -3.94 0.44
N ILE A 98 3.97 -2.95 0.13
CA ILE A 98 5.42 -2.96 0.35
C ILE A 98 5.79 -1.72 1.14
N TYR A 99 6.34 -1.89 2.33
CA TYR A 99 6.99 -0.79 3.03
C TYR A 99 8.43 -0.70 2.55
N THR A 100 8.76 0.36 1.83
CA THR A 100 10.16 0.74 1.68
C THR A 100 10.64 1.18 3.06
N THR A 101 11.82 0.78 3.53
CA THR A 101 12.34 1.37 4.77
C THR A 101 12.85 2.78 4.44
N ALA A 102 12.55 3.74 5.32
CA ALA A 102 12.68 5.20 5.15
C ALA A 102 14.03 5.76 4.63
N ARG A 103 15.06 4.93 4.43
CA ARG A 103 16.35 5.34 3.84
C ARG A 103 16.41 5.27 2.32
N GLY A 104 15.49 4.55 1.66
CA GLY A 104 15.53 4.33 0.21
C GLY A 104 14.91 5.44 -0.66
N GLY A 105 14.09 6.32 -0.06
CA GLY A 105 13.35 7.38 -0.75
C GLY A 105 13.81 8.80 -0.40
N ALA A 106 14.03 9.09 0.87
CA ALA A 106 14.39 10.41 1.33
C ALA A 106 15.92 10.61 1.30
N GLY A 107 16.40 11.41 0.34
CA GLY A 107 17.77 11.94 0.36
C GLY A 107 18.69 11.51 -0.78
N CYS A 108 18.17 10.89 -1.84
CA CYS A 108 18.96 10.55 -3.01
C CYS A 108 18.25 11.06 -4.26
N ALA A 109 18.87 12.02 -4.95
CA ALA A 109 18.41 12.52 -6.24
C ALA A 109 19.42 12.07 -7.30
N ALA A 110 18.95 11.35 -8.32
CA ALA A 110 19.75 11.02 -9.48
C ALA A 110 19.13 11.67 -10.72
N PRO A 111 19.94 12.40 -11.51
CA PRO A 111 19.46 13.03 -12.73
C PRO A 111 18.98 11.98 -13.73
N LEU A 112 17.99 12.35 -14.53
CA LEU A 112 17.49 11.59 -15.67
C LEU A 112 17.43 12.53 -16.87
N ALA A 113 18.38 12.37 -17.79
CA ALA A 113 18.51 13.25 -18.96
C ALA A 113 17.36 13.02 -19.96
N PRO A 114 17.10 13.97 -20.88
CA PRO A 114 16.11 13.79 -21.96
C PRO A 114 16.34 12.49 -22.74
N GLY A 115 15.29 11.69 -22.87
CA GLY A 115 15.33 10.40 -23.55
C GLY A 115 15.97 9.26 -22.74
N GLU A 116 16.54 9.53 -21.56
CA GLU A 116 17.05 8.50 -20.67
C GLU A 116 15.90 7.72 -20.00
N SER A 117 16.18 6.50 -19.57
CA SER A 117 15.23 5.66 -18.87
C SER A 117 15.88 4.91 -17.72
N ARG A 118 15.11 4.66 -16.68
CA ARG A 118 15.49 3.85 -15.53
C ARG A 118 14.49 2.71 -15.36
N THR A 119 15.00 1.49 -15.23
CA THR A 119 14.17 0.29 -15.11
C THR A 119 14.37 -0.36 -13.75
N THR A 120 13.25 -0.64 -13.09
CA THR A 120 13.16 -1.47 -11.89
C THR A 120 12.65 -2.85 -12.29
N ARG A 121 13.37 -3.90 -11.89
CA ARG A 121 12.99 -5.29 -12.12
C ARG A 121 12.62 -5.94 -10.80
N LEU A 122 11.47 -6.59 -10.74
CA LEU A 122 10.96 -7.24 -9.53
C LEU A 122 10.49 -8.65 -9.85
N THR A 123 10.64 -9.56 -8.89
CA THR A 123 9.88 -10.81 -8.88
C THR A 123 8.69 -10.62 -7.95
N LEU A 124 7.47 -10.91 -8.41
CA LEU A 124 6.23 -10.68 -7.65
C LEU A 124 5.97 -11.78 -6.62
N ASP A 125 6.93 -12.01 -5.75
CA ASP A 125 6.83 -12.87 -4.58
C ASP A 125 7.60 -12.26 -3.40
N LYS A 126 7.48 -12.89 -2.22
CA LYS A 126 8.11 -12.37 -1.01
C LYS A 126 9.62 -12.23 -1.14
N ALA A 127 10.29 -13.28 -1.64
CA ALA A 127 11.75 -13.32 -1.72
C ALA A 127 12.26 -12.22 -2.67
N GLY A 128 11.67 -12.10 -3.85
CA GLY A 128 12.05 -11.09 -4.84
C GLY A 128 11.84 -9.65 -4.36
N ILE A 129 10.77 -9.39 -3.61
CA ILE A 129 10.54 -8.06 -3.03
C ILE A 129 11.57 -7.76 -1.94
N GLU A 130 11.79 -8.68 -1.00
CA GLU A 130 12.72 -8.50 0.11
C GLU A 130 14.17 -8.33 -0.39
N ASP A 131 14.55 -9.03 -1.46
CA ASP A 131 15.85 -8.90 -2.13
C ASP A 131 16.03 -7.55 -2.85
N SER A 132 14.96 -6.96 -3.37
CA SER A 132 15.04 -5.79 -4.27
C SER A 132 15.38 -4.47 -3.57
N ILE A 133 14.89 -4.25 -2.35
CA ILE A 133 15.01 -2.95 -1.65
C ILE A 133 15.16 -3.06 -0.13
N GLY A 134 15.31 -4.25 0.44
CA GLY A 134 15.25 -4.42 1.91
C GLY A 134 13.93 -3.92 2.49
N GLY A 135 12.89 -3.87 1.65
CA GLY A 135 11.52 -3.58 2.05
C GLY A 135 10.85 -4.84 2.57
N THR A 136 9.75 -4.68 3.29
CA THR A 136 8.99 -5.81 3.81
C THR A 136 7.69 -5.93 3.02
N LEU A 137 7.48 -7.09 2.41
CA LEU A 137 6.19 -7.46 1.85
C LEU A 137 5.23 -7.74 3.00
N VAL A 138 4.15 -6.96 3.08
CA VAL A 138 3.18 -7.03 4.19
C VAL A 138 2.22 -8.20 4.02
N GLU A 139 1.90 -8.52 2.77
CA GLU A 139 0.96 -9.56 2.40
C GLU A 139 1.36 -10.15 1.04
N GLU A 140 1.12 -11.44 0.85
CA GLU A 140 1.39 -12.11 -0.41
C GLU A 140 0.58 -11.50 -1.57
N PHE A 141 1.18 -11.54 -2.76
CA PHE A 141 0.47 -11.15 -3.97
C PHE A 141 -0.66 -12.13 -4.25
N THR A 142 -1.88 -11.59 -4.35
CA THR A 142 -3.07 -12.34 -4.75
C THR A 142 -3.69 -11.73 -6.00
N SER A 143 -4.66 -12.40 -6.62
CA SER A 143 -5.32 -11.85 -7.80
C SER A 143 -5.97 -10.49 -7.51
N GLY A 144 -5.78 -9.50 -8.38
CA GLY A 144 -6.34 -8.18 -8.19
C GLY A 144 -5.69 -7.07 -9.02
N GLN A 145 -6.12 -5.84 -8.73
CA GLN A 145 -5.59 -4.61 -9.33
C GLN A 145 -4.51 -4.02 -8.44
N TYR A 146 -3.38 -3.66 -9.05
CA TYR A 146 -2.23 -3.10 -8.36
C TYR A 146 -1.77 -1.82 -9.06
N ARG A 147 -1.03 -0.99 -8.33
CA ARG A 147 -0.25 0.10 -8.91
C ARG A 147 1.17 0.05 -8.37
N PHE A 148 2.12 0.24 -9.27
CA PHE A 148 3.48 0.58 -8.93
C PHE A 148 3.57 2.10 -8.89
N VAL A 149 4.18 2.66 -7.84
CA VAL A 149 4.31 4.10 -7.64
C VAL A 149 5.79 4.45 -7.54
N TRP A 150 6.25 5.31 -8.43
CA TRP A 150 7.58 5.92 -8.38
C TRP A 150 7.55 7.11 -7.41
N LEU A 151 8.33 7.02 -6.33
CA LEU A 151 8.35 7.98 -5.22
C LEU A 151 9.47 9.02 -5.35
N GLY A 152 10.28 8.95 -6.40
CA GLY A 152 11.40 9.88 -6.62
C GLY A 152 11.05 11.17 -7.35
N THR A 153 9.77 11.50 -7.53
CA THR A 153 9.32 12.64 -8.36
C THR A 153 8.26 13.47 -7.64
N ASP A 154 8.08 14.72 -8.06
CA ASP A 154 6.97 15.57 -7.62
C ASP A 154 6.21 16.09 -8.86
N PRO A 155 4.97 15.64 -9.12
CA PRO A 155 4.19 14.68 -8.34
C PRO A 155 4.74 13.22 -8.42
N PHE A 156 4.30 12.34 -7.53
CA PHE A 156 4.55 10.90 -7.65
C PHE A 156 3.85 10.32 -8.88
N LEU A 157 4.52 9.41 -9.59
CA LEU A 157 4.01 8.83 -10.82
C LEU A 157 3.65 7.35 -10.62
N ALA A 158 2.47 6.95 -11.09
CA ALA A 158 1.98 5.58 -10.94
C ALA A 158 1.61 4.94 -12.28
N VAL A 159 1.78 3.61 -12.34
CA VAL A 159 1.27 2.77 -13.43
C VAL A 159 0.47 1.61 -12.84
N ARG A 160 -0.66 1.28 -13.47
CA ARG A 160 -1.51 0.16 -13.05
C ARG A 160 -1.07 -1.12 -13.72
N PHE A 161 -1.21 -2.24 -13.00
CA PHE A 161 -1.05 -3.58 -13.53
C PHE A 161 -2.00 -4.54 -12.82
N ARG A 162 -2.19 -5.74 -13.40
CA ARG A 162 -3.10 -6.75 -12.86
C ARG A 162 -2.33 -8.02 -12.54
N ILE A 163 -2.62 -8.61 -11.39
CA ILE A 163 -2.17 -9.96 -11.05
C ILE A 163 -3.35 -10.91 -11.20
N ASP A 164 -3.15 -12.01 -11.91
CA ASP A 164 -4.12 -13.10 -12.05
C ASP A 164 -3.82 -14.24 -11.07
N ALA A 165 -4.85 -15.02 -10.76
CA ALA A 165 -4.69 -16.21 -9.95
C ALA A 165 -3.70 -17.17 -10.63
N SER A 166 -2.78 -17.74 -9.86
CA SER A 166 -1.99 -18.89 -10.30
C SER A 166 -2.95 -20.04 -10.63
N GLN A 167 -2.82 -20.64 -11.81
CA GLN A 167 -3.55 -21.87 -12.16
C GLN A 167 -3.03 -23.06 -11.37
#